data_AF-A0A2N0NIV3-F1
#
_entry.id   AF-A0A2N0NIV3-F1
#
_cell.length_a   1.000
_cell.length_b   1.000
_cell.length_c   1.000
_cell.angle_alpha   90.00
_cell.angle_beta   90.00
_cell.angle_gamma   90.00
#
_symmetry.space_group_name_H-M   'P 1'
#
loop_
_entity.id
_entity.type
_entity.pdbx_description
1 polymer ?
#
loop_
_entity_poly.entity_id
_entity_poly.type
_entity_poly.pdbx_seq_one_letter_code
_entity_poly.pdbx_strand_id
1 'polypeptide(L)' 'MSEYYHGYTSICSYIRNRNETCSFHEFIDLYQEMIIHSPPNTDDWSGLETAWEMRFLRSVKDIIP' A
#
# COMPACT_ATOMS: atom_id res chain seq x y z
N MET A 1 4.65 -15.33 -11.26
CA MET A 1 4.61 -13.91 -11.67
C MET A 1 5.18 -13.11 -10.53
N SER A 2 6.23 -12.32 -10.75
CA SER A 2 6.69 -11.35 -9.75
C SER A 2 5.64 -10.24 -9.64
N GLU A 3 5.26 -9.85 -8.43
CA GLU A 3 4.46 -8.65 -8.23
C GLU A 3 5.15 -7.42 -8.85
N TYR A 4 4.37 -6.40 -9.22
CA TYR A 4 4.91 -5.14 -9.77
C TYR A 4 5.85 -4.44 -8.77
N TYR A 5 5.58 -4.58 -7.47
CA TYR A 5 6.46 -4.33 -6.34
C TYR A 5 5.95 -5.13 -5.13
N HIS A 6 6.81 -5.35 -4.11
CA HIS A 6 6.40 -6.09 -2.90
C HIS A 6 5.21 -5.39 -2.22
N GLY A 7 4.09 -6.10 -2.09
CA GLY A 7 2.87 -5.60 -1.46
C GLY A 7 1.86 -4.96 -2.40
N TYR A 8 2.11 -4.98 -3.72
CA TYR A 8 1.13 -4.56 -4.72
C TYR A 8 -0.18 -5.35 -4.63
N THR A 9 -0.13 -6.68 -4.52
CA THR A 9 -1.34 -7.51 -4.42
C THR A 9 -2.11 -7.21 -3.13
N SER A 10 -1.39 -6.91 -2.05
CA SER A 10 -2.01 -6.55 -0.76
C SER A 10 -2.79 -5.25 -0.84
N ILE A 11 -2.22 -4.20 -1.45
CA ILE A 11 -2.94 -2.94 -1.72
C ILE A 11 -4.20 -3.22 -2.54
N CYS A 12 -4.06 -3.93 -3.68
CA CYS A 12 -5.20 -4.18 -4.55
C CYS A 12 -6.29 -5.01 -3.86
N SER A 13 -5.90 -6.00 -3.05
CA SER A 13 -6.87 -6.85 -2.35
C SER A 13 -7.58 -6.08 -1.24
N TYR A 14 -6.85 -5.27 -0.47
CA TYR A 14 -7.42 -4.40 0.55
C TYR A 14 -8.43 -3.42 -0.06
N ILE A 15 -8.05 -2.71 -1.13
CA ILE A 15 -8.93 -1.74 -1.80
C ILE A 15 -10.16 -2.44 -2.36
N ARG A 16 -10.04 -3.60 -3.01
CA ARG A 16 -11.21 -4.33 -3.54
C ARG A 16 -12.17 -4.79 -2.43
N ASN A 17 -11.64 -5.15 -1.26
CA ASN A 17 -12.46 -5.60 -0.12
C ASN A 17 -13.17 -4.43 0.58
N ARG A 18 -12.54 -3.26 0.66
CA ARG A 18 -13.09 -2.07 1.32
C ARG A 18 -13.87 -1.14 0.38
N ASN A 19 -13.58 -1.17 -0.92
CA ASN A 19 -14.10 -0.26 -1.94
C ASN A 19 -14.01 1.22 -1.49
N GLU A 20 -15.07 2.01 -1.63
CA GLU A 20 -15.12 3.43 -1.28
C GLU A 20 -14.81 3.74 0.20
N THR A 21 -14.82 2.74 1.08
CA THR A 21 -14.49 2.91 2.50
C THR A 21 -13.02 2.62 2.81
N CYS A 22 -12.15 2.46 1.82
CA CYS A 22 -10.74 2.17 2.04
C CYS A 22 -10.03 3.36 2.72
N SER A 23 -9.29 3.07 3.79
CA SER A 23 -8.47 4.06 4.51
C SER A 23 -7.00 3.72 4.39
N PHE A 24 -6.18 4.72 4.09
CA PHE A 24 -4.71 4.55 4.06
C PHE A 24 -4.15 4.24 5.45
N HIS A 25 -4.64 4.92 6.50
CA HIS A 25 -4.18 4.69 7.87
C HIS A 25 -4.47 3.24 8.31
N GLU A 26 -5.69 2.75 8.05
CA GLU A 26 -6.03 1.37 8.35
C GLU A 26 -5.20 0.37 7.54
N PHE A 27 -4.88 0.70 6.29
CA PHE A 27 -3.97 -0.12 5.48
C PHE A 27 -2.58 -0.21 6.10
N ILE A 28 -2.00 0.90 6.56
CA ILE A 28 -0.70 0.91 7.25
C ILE A 28 -0.77 0.04 8.51
N ASP A 29 -1.80 0.20 9.33
CA ASP A 29 -1.97 -0.56 10.58
C ASP A 29 -2.05 -2.07 10.32
N LEU A 30 -2.78 -2.50 9.29
CA LEU A 30 -2.95 -3.91 8.95
C LEU A 30 -1.72 -4.55 8.31
N TYR A 31 -0.93 -3.78 7.57
CA TYR A 31 0.16 -4.28 6.73
C TYR A 31 1.54 -3.77 7.17
N GLN A 32 1.66 -3.26 8.39
CA GLN A 32 2.87 -2.63 8.92
C GLN A 32 4.13 -3.49 8.74
N GLU A 33 4.09 -4.78 9.10
CA GLU A 33 5.27 -5.67 8.97
C GLU A 33 5.74 -5.79 7.52
N MET A 34 4.81 -5.99 6.58
CA MET A 34 5.13 -6.08 5.16
C MET A 34 5.75 -4.77 4.66
N ILE A 35 5.21 -3.64 5.08
CA ILE A 35 5.67 -2.30 4.69
C ILE A 35 7.10 -2.06 5.17
N ILE A 36 7.40 -2.40 6.43
CA ILE A 36 8.73 -2.29 7.03
C ILE A 36 9.76 -3.16 6.30
N HIS A 37 9.35 -4.34 5.83
CA HIS A 37 10.22 -5.27 5.09
C HIS A 37 10.18 -5.08 3.57
N SER A 38 9.46 -4.08 3.08
CA SER A 38 9.35 -3.81 1.65
C SER A 38 10.53 -2.98 1.14
N PRO A 39 11.16 -3.39 0.04
CA PRO A 39 12.20 -2.58 -0.59
C PRO A 39 11.70 -1.19 -1.00
N PRO A 40 12.52 -0.14 -0.84
CA PRO A 40 13.85 -0.15 -0.22
C PRO A 40 13.74 -0.25 1.31
N ASN A 41 14.53 -1.15 1.92
CA ASN A 41 14.72 -1.15 3.37
C ASN A 41 15.46 0.14 3.72
N THR A 42 14.74 1.12 4.25
CA THR A 42 15.25 2.47 4.50
C THR A 42 14.96 2.86 5.94
N ASP A 43 15.91 3.55 6.57
CA ASP A 43 15.70 4.18 7.89
C ASP A 43 14.89 5.49 7.76
N ASP A 44 14.64 5.94 6.53
CA ASP A 44 13.75 7.07 6.25
C ASP A 44 12.27 6.65 6.26
N TRP A 45 11.72 6.59 7.48
CA TRP A 45 10.31 6.31 7.72
C TRP A 45 9.35 7.28 7.02
N SER A 46 9.73 8.55 6.90
CA SER A 46 8.90 9.58 6.26
C SER A 46 8.81 9.39 4.75
N GLY A 47 9.94 9.06 4.12
CA GLY A 47 10.00 8.68 2.72
C GLY A 47 9.26 7.37 2.44
N LEU A 48 9.35 6.39 3.35
CA LEU A 48 8.60 5.14 3.25
C LEU A 48 7.08 5.40 3.27
N GLU A 49 6.58 6.14 4.27
CA GLU A 49 5.16 6.48 4.38
C GLU A 49 4.65 7.20 3.13
N THR A 50 5.37 8.24 2.68
CA THR A 50 5.04 9.00 1.47
C THR A 50 4.98 8.10 0.22
N ALA A 51 5.92 7.17 0.08
CA ALA A 51 5.94 6.24 -1.05
C ALA A 51 4.72 5.30 -1.03
N TRP A 52 4.35 4.82 0.15
CA TRP A 52 3.18 3.95 0.31
C TRP A 52 1.86 4.70 0.12
N GLU A 53 1.77 5.95 0.55
CA GLU A 53 0.60 6.80 0.29
C GLU A 53 0.39 7.00 -1.22
N MET A 54 1.46 7.34 -1.97
CA MET A 54 1.37 7.48 -3.42
C MET A 54 0.96 6.20 -4.13
N ARG A 55 1.49 5.04 -3.69
CA ARG A 55 1.11 3.71 -4.22
C ARG A 55 -0.36 3.41 -3.95
N PHE A 56 -0.84 3.71 -2.75
CA PHE A 56 -2.21 3.51 -2.34
C PHE A 56 -3.17 4.38 -3.15
N LEU A 57 -2.94 5.69 -3.20
CA LEU A 57 -3.78 6.64 -3.95
C LEU A 57 -3.85 6.32 -5.44
N ARG A 58 -2.73 5.90 -6.04
CA ARG A 58 -2.72 5.46 -7.43
C ARG A 58 -3.59 4.21 -7.62
N SER A 59 -3.45 3.24 -6.73
CA SER A 59 -4.21 1.99 -6.82
C SER A 59 -5.71 2.20 -6.56
N VAL A 60 -6.09 3.16 -5.71
CA VAL A 60 -7.49 3.57 -5.51
C VAL A 60 -8.07 4.09 -6.81
N LYS A 61 -7.37 5.02 -7.49
CA LYS A 61 -7.80 5.57 -8.79
C LYS A 61 -7.92 4.51 -9.90
N ASP A 62 -7.08 3.48 -9.83
CA ASP A 62 -7.08 2.40 -10.83
C ASP A 62 -8.17 1.33 -10.57
N ILE A 63 -8.65 1.20 -9.33
CA ILE A 63 -9.57 0.13 -8.91
C ILE A 63 -11.01 0.64 -8.72
N ILE A 64 -11.17 1.82 -8.13
CA ILE A 64 -12.48 2.43 -7.85
C ILE A 64 -12.82 3.38 -9.02
N PRO A 65 -13.95 3.16 -9.72
CA PRO A 65 -14.36 3.97 -10.87
C PRO A 65 -14.61 5.46 -10.56
#